data_AF-A0A930DNA2-F1
#
_entry.id   AF-A0A930DNA2-F1
#
_cell.length_a   1.000
_cell.length_b   1.000
_cell.length_c   1.000
_cell.angle_alpha   90.00
_cell.angle_beta   90.00
_cell.angle_gamma   90.00
#
_symmetry.space_group_name_H-M   'P 1'
#
loop_
_entity.id
_entity.type
_entity.pdbx_description
1 polymer ?
#
loop_
_entity_poly.entity_id
_entity_poly.type
_entity_poly.pdbx_seq_one_letter_code
_entity_poly.pdbx_strand_id
1 'polypeptide(L)'
;MKFKRVFLIVLDSLGIGNAKDAARFGDSGADTWGHIAEKMESFHIPNLQKLGIGNFKKLKGVAPVEAPEGKFFRLNEASSGKDTMTGHWE
;
A
#
# COMPACT_ATOMS: atom_id res chain seq x y z
N MET A 1 8.98 -7.87 -26.23
CA MET A 1 8.61 -7.56 -24.83
C MET A 1 9.34 -6.29 -24.39
N LYS A 2 8.67 -5.40 -23.64
CA LYS A 2 9.26 -4.14 -23.15
C LYS A 2 10.34 -4.33 -22.08
N PHE A 3 10.25 -5.40 -21.27
CA PHE A 3 11.22 -5.71 -20.21
C PHE A 3 11.69 -7.16 -20.32
N LYS A 4 12.98 -7.41 -20.05
CA LYS A 4 13.59 -8.76 -20.08
C LYS A 4 13.23 -9.61 -18.85
N ARG A 5 13.07 -8.98 -17.69
CA ARG A 5 12.70 -9.61 -16.42
C ARG A 5 11.77 -8.67 -15.65
N VAL A 6 10.87 -9.25 -14.85
CA VAL A 6 10.01 -8.53 -13.90
C VAL A 6 10.28 -9.12 -12.52
N PHE A 7 10.48 -8.25 -11.54
CA PHE A 7 10.58 -8.62 -10.13
C PHE A 7 9.33 -8.13 -9.43
N LEU A 8 8.50 -9.07 -8.99
CA LEU A 8 7.30 -8.78 -8.21
C LEU A 8 7.62 -9.01 -6.73
N ILE A 9 7.35 -8.01 -5.90
CA ILE A 9 7.56 -8.07 -4.44
C ILE A 9 6.21 -7.80 -3.80
N VAL A 10 5.71 -8.77 -3.04
CA VAL A 10 4.49 -8.63 -2.23
C VAL A 10 4.91 -8.35 -0.79
N LEU A 11 4.48 -7.20 -0.26
CA LEU A 11 4.58 -6.90 1.17
C LEU A 11 3.29 -7.38 1.83
N ASP A 12 3.29 -8.63 2.27
CA ASP A 12 2.07 -9.30 2.76
C ASP A 12 1.42 -8.49 3.90
N SER A 13 0.09 -8.37 3.87
CA SER A 13 -0.76 -7.62 4.80
C SER A 13 -0.58 -6.09 4.87
N LEU A 14 0.34 -5.49 4.10
CA LEU A 14 0.58 -4.03 4.13
C LEU A 14 -0.49 -3.25 3.35
N GLY A 15 -1.70 -3.16 3.91
CA GLY A 15 -2.80 -2.38 3.37
C GLY A 15 -2.60 -0.87 3.52
N ILE A 16 -3.04 -0.10 2.52
CA ILE A 16 -2.88 1.38 2.47
C ILE A 16 -4.14 2.16 2.90
N GLY A 17 -5.10 1.48 3.53
CA GLY A 17 -6.38 2.02 3.98
C GLY A 17 -7.59 1.22 3.50
N ASN A 18 -8.77 1.57 4.00
CA ASN A 18 -10.06 0.92 3.71
C ASN A 18 -10.31 0.66 2.23
N ALA A 19 -10.59 -0.59 1.86
CA ALA A 19 -11.19 -0.94 0.58
C ALA A 19 -12.61 -0.35 0.45
N LYS A 20 -13.12 -0.24 -0.79
CA LYS A 20 -14.45 0.33 -1.07
C LYS A 20 -15.57 -0.42 -0.35
N ASP A 21 -15.38 -1.71 -0.11
CA ASP A 21 -16.34 -2.63 0.49
C ASP A 21 -15.94 -3.11 1.89
N ALA A 22 -14.99 -2.42 2.54
CA ALA A 22 -14.51 -2.75 3.89
C ALA A 22 -15.65 -2.98 4.91
N ALA A 23 -16.75 -2.23 4.80
CA ALA A 23 -17.92 -2.41 5.66
C ALA A 23 -18.54 -3.81 5.59
N ARG A 24 -18.52 -4.48 4.42
CA ARG A 24 -19.03 -5.84 4.24
C ARG A 24 -18.19 -6.88 4.99
N PHE A 25 -16.92 -6.57 5.23
CA PHE A 25 -15.97 -7.42 5.94
C PHE A 25 -15.78 -7.03 7.42
N GLY A 26 -16.53 -6.03 7.91
CA GLY A 26 -16.37 -5.51 9.27
C GLY A 26 -15.11 -4.68 9.50
N ASP A 27 -14.43 -4.24 8.42
CA ASP A 27 -13.13 -3.57 8.48
C ASP A 27 -13.23 -2.04 8.28
N SER A 28 -14.41 -1.45 8.48
CA SER A 28 -14.58 0.01 8.37
C SER A 28 -13.61 0.75 9.30
N GLY A 29 -12.69 1.51 8.72
CA GLY A 29 -11.66 2.26 9.46
C GLY A 29 -10.29 1.58 9.47
N ALA A 30 -10.15 0.39 8.90
CA ALA A 30 -8.86 -0.28 8.74
C ALA A 30 -7.88 0.56 7.91
N ASP A 31 -6.69 0.75 8.48
CA ASP A 31 -5.60 1.47 7.85
C ASP A 31 -4.26 0.98 8.39
N THR A 32 -3.81 -0.19 7.95
CA THR A 32 -2.57 -0.82 8.44
C THR A 32 -1.40 0.15 8.38
N TRP A 33 -1.13 0.69 7.19
CA TRP A 33 0.03 1.55 6.99
C TRP A 33 -0.10 2.90 7.71
N GLY A 34 -1.28 3.53 7.68
CA GLY A 34 -1.53 4.79 8.39
C GLY A 34 -1.37 4.64 9.90
N HIS A 35 -2.02 3.63 10.50
CA HIS A 35 -1.92 3.38 11.93
C HIS A 35 -0.51 2.99 12.38
N ILE A 36 0.26 2.27 11.56
CA ILE A 36 1.69 2.03 11.84
C ILE A 36 2.44 3.36 11.85
N ALA A 37 2.32 4.16 10.78
CA ALA A 37 3.03 5.44 10.68
C ALA A 37 2.69 6.38 11.86
N GLU A 38 1.44 6.41 12.30
CA GLU A 38 0.99 7.21 13.45
C GLU A 38 1.61 6.77 14.77
N LYS A 39 1.59 5.46 15.05
CA LYS A 39 2.05 4.87 16.31
C LYS A 39 3.57 4.85 16.45
N MET A 40 4.30 4.78 15.34
CA MET A 40 5.75 4.76 15.38
C MET A 40 6.30 6.15 15.77
N GLU A 41 7.25 6.17 16.70
CA GLU A 41 7.99 7.39 17.06
C GLU A 41 8.84 7.88 15.89
N SER A 42 9.51 6.93 15.22
CA SER A 42 10.25 7.13 13.97
C SER A 42 9.74 6.17 12.91
N PHE A 43 9.34 6.72 11.76
CA PHE A 43 8.88 5.95 10.61
C PHE A 43 9.66 6.39 9.36
N HIS A 44 10.76 5.68 9.08
CA HIS A 44 11.74 6.06 8.08
C HIS A 44 11.82 5.03 6.94
N ILE A 45 11.27 5.38 5.78
CA ILE A 45 11.23 4.52 4.58
C ILE A 45 11.72 5.27 3.32
N PRO A 46 12.98 5.77 3.32
CA PRO A 46 13.47 6.73 2.33
C PRO A 46 13.44 6.18 0.89
N ASN A 47 13.66 4.87 0.72
CA ASN A 47 13.67 4.26 -0.61
C ASN A 47 12.24 4.14 -1.19
N LEU A 48 11.26 3.76 -0.37
CA LEU A 48 9.86 3.72 -0.80
C LEU A 48 9.32 5.14 -1.03
N GLN A 49 9.76 6.11 -0.23
CA GLN A 49 9.43 7.52 -0.44
C GLN A 49 9.90 8.01 -1.81
N LYS A 50 11.15 7.73 -2.21
CA LYS A 50 11.69 8.07 -3.54
C LYS A 50 10.88 7.44 -4.69
N LEU A 51 10.36 6.24 -4.49
CA LEU A 51 9.48 5.57 -5.46
C LEU A 51 8.08 6.20 -5.56
N GLY A 52 7.74 7.15 -4.69
CA GLY A 52 6.46 7.88 -4.72
C GLY A 52 5.41 7.37 -3.73
N ILE A 53 5.76 6.50 -2.79
CA ILE A 53 4.75 5.90 -1.90
C ILE A 53 4.05 6.95 -1.01
N GLY A 54 4.77 8.00 -0.60
CA GLY A 54 4.23 9.11 0.19
C GLY A 54 3.22 9.99 -0.56
N ASN A 55 3.07 9.81 -1.87
CA ASN A 55 2.15 10.59 -2.69
C ASN A 55 0.71 10.05 -2.64
N PHE A 56 0.48 8.82 -2.17
CA PHE A 56 -0.87 8.25 -2.08
C PHE A 56 -1.73 8.89 -0.99
N LYS A 57 -1.12 9.13 0.16
CA LYS A 57 -1.78 9.56 1.38
C LYS A 57 -0.76 10.19 2.29
N LYS A 58 -1.24 11.10 3.13
CA LYS A 58 -0.43 11.68 4.19
C LYS A 58 -0.03 10.59 5.18
N LEU A 59 1.26 10.45 5.43
CA LEU A 59 1.83 9.53 6.41
C LEU A 59 2.77 10.30 7.33
N LYS A 60 2.65 10.08 8.63
CA LYS A 60 3.53 10.71 9.62
C LYS A 60 4.98 10.30 9.32
N GLY A 61 5.86 11.28 9.16
CA GLY A 61 7.28 11.05 8.87
C GLY A 61 7.65 10.77 7.42
N VAL A 62 6.68 10.73 6.48
CA VAL A 62 6.94 10.46 5.06
C VAL A 62 6.29 11.54 4.19
N ALA A 63 7.10 12.45 3.69
CA ALA A 63 6.64 13.51 2.81
C ALA A 63 6.43 13.01 1.36
N PRO A 64 5.46 13.57 0.60
CA PRO A 64 5.36 13.31 -0.83
C PRO A 64 6.61 13.81 -1.56
N VAL A 65 6.87 13.25 -2.75
CA VAL A 65 7.97 13.67 -3.63
C VAL A 65 7.41 14.29 -4.91
N GLU A 66 8.02 15.36 -5.41
CA GLU A 66 7.57 16.06 -6.62
C GLU A 66 7.81 15.23 -7.89
N ALA A 67 8.98 14.60 -7.99
CA ALA A 67 9.39 13.77 -9.12
C ALA A 67 9.72 12.33 -8.66
N PRO A 68 8.72 11.45 -8.50
CA PRO A 68 8.92 10.07 -8.07
C PRO A 68 9.66 9.26 -9.15
N GLU A 69 10.59 8.41 -8.72
CA GLU A 69 11.32 7.50 -9.62
C GLU A 69 10.44 6.37 -10.15
N GLY A 70 9.36 6.06 -9.40
CA GLY A 70 8.40 5.01 -9.71
C GLY A 70 7.06 5.54 -10.20
N LYS A 71 6.25 4.62 -10.74
CA LYS A 71 4.81 4.82 -10.89
C LYS A 71 4.10 4.12 -9.75
N PHE A 72 3.04 4.73 -9.26
CA PHE A 72 2.31 4.23 -8.11
C PHE A 72 0.80 4.24 -8.40
N PHE A 73 0.14 3.12 -8.09
CA PHE A 73 -1.31 2.94 -8.20
C PHE A 73 -1.87 2.23 -6.98
N ARG A 74 -3.12 2.55 -6.62
CA ARG A 74 -3.87 1.82 -5.60
C ARG A 74 -4.76 0.82 -6.30
N LEU A 75 -4.72 -0.42 -5.84
CA LEU A 75 -5.60 -1.49 -6.27
C LEU A 75 -6.68 -1.70 -5.20
N ASN A 76 -7.86 -2.12 -5.64
CA ASN A 76 -8.94 -2.61 -4.77
C ASN A 76 -9.21 -4.04 -5.18
N GLU A 77 -9.14 -4.96 -4.23
CA GLU A 77 -9.45 -6.36 -4.46
C GLU A 77 -10.86 -6.50 -5.04
N ALA A 78 -10.99 -7.31 -6.09
CA ALA A 78 -12.24 -7.58 -6.79
C ALA A 78 -12.90 -8.89 -6.33
N SER A 79 -12.08 -9.81 -5.82
CA SER A 79 -12.49 -11.07 -5.24
C SER A 79 -13.36 -10.87 -3.99
N SER A 80 -14.16 -11.89 -3.66
CA SER A 80 -15.06 -11.84 -2.49
C SER A 80 -14.41 -12.32 -1.18
N GLY A 81 -13.11 -12.61 -1.21
CA GLY A 81 -12.29 -13.00 -0.05
C GLY A 81 -11.26 -11.91 0.28
N LYS A 82 -10.62 -12.04 1.44
CA LYS A 82 -9.50 -11.21 1.90
C LYS A 82 -8.35 -12.03 2.50
N ASP A 83 -8.36 -13.34 2.23
CA ASP A 83 -7.33 -14.26 2.69
C ASP A 83 -6.12 -14.26 1.74
N THR A 84 -4.98 -14.76 2.22
CA THR A 84 -3.73 -14.76 1.48
C THR A 84 -3.82 -15.46 0.13
N MET A 85 -4.59 -16.55 0.01
CA MET A 85 -4.68 -17.28 -1.25
C MET A 85 -5.49 -16.49 -2.28
N THR A 86 -6.65 -15.97 -1.86
CA THR A 86 -7.49 -15.11 -2.71
C THR A 86 -6.69 -13.93 -3.26
N GLY A 87 -5.99 -13.19 -2.40
CA GLY A 87 -5.24 -12.00 -2.81
C GLY A 87 -4.01 -12.29 -3.68
N HIS A 88 -3.41 -13.48 -3.58
CA HIS A 88 -2.28 -13.87 -4.45
C HIS A 88 -2.73 -14.46 -5.79
N TRP A 89 -3.98 -14.91 -5.91
CA TRP A 89 -4.54 -15.45 -7.14
C TRP A 89 -5.11 -14.37 -8.06
N GLU A 90 -5.53 -13.24 -7.51
CA GLU A 90 -5.99 -12.06 -8.25
C GLU A 90 -4.82 -11.25 -8.88
#